data_AF-A0AAD3D393-F1
#
_entry.id   AF-A0AAD3D393-F1
#
_cell.length_a   1.000
_cell.length_b   1.000
_cell.length_c   1.000
_cell.angle_alpha   90.00
_cell.angle_beta   90.00
_cell.angle_gamma   90.00
#
_symmetry.space_group_name_H-M   'P 1'
#
loop_
_entity.id
_entity.type
_entity.pdbx_description
1 polymer ?
#
loop_
_entity_poly.entity_id
_entity_poly.type
_entity_poly.pdbx_seq_one_letter_code
_entity_poly.pdbx_strand_id
1 'polypeptide(L)'
;MKFQSISFVLLYVTANSTAFQTSLQPLTQSRAPTPSFQRTSTSLAASKEFVNDGKFFFMQPFLQVLGFKEGTTTFYGPAKNLDPKDYPSTEEQMKLRQKASADMVNINQEERDRRIYAGNISYKISVAYAIFAGLFLQDPLSRFLIVLPLFFAVGYTKSGQEGL
;
A
#
# COMPACT_ATOMS: atom_id res chain seq x y z
N MET A 1 46.48 7.35 -36.64
CA MET A 1 46.53 7.85 -35.24
C MET A 1 46.21 6.69 -34.30
N LYS A 2 46.89 6.66 -33.15
CA LYS A 2 47.13 5.49 -32.30
C LYS A 2 45.86 4.98 -31.60
N PHE A 3 45.62 3.66 -31.70
CA PHE A 3 44.75 2.89 -30.81
C PHE A 3 45.56 2.48 -29.58
N GLN A 4 45.25 3.03 -28.40
CA GLN A 4 45.64 2.41 -27.13
C GLN A 4 44.63 2.75 -26.03
N SER A 5 44.29 1.70 -25.25
CA SER A 5 43.85 1.76 -23.85
C SER A 5 42.37 2.00 -23.55
N ILE A 6 41.52 0.98 -23.78
CA ILE A 6 40.31 0.77 -22.94
C ILE A 6 40.16 -0.73 -22.67
N SER A 7 41.11 -1.28 -21.90
CA SER A 7 40.98 -2.59 -21.26
C SER A 7 40.92 -2.36 -19.76
N PHE A 8 39.75 -2.06 -19.17
CA PHE A 8 39.55 -2.20 -17.70
C PHE A 8 38.12 -2.10 -17.14
N VAL A 9 37.05 -2.24 -17.94
CA VAL A 9 35.66 -2.11 -17.38
C VAL A 9 34.82 -3.40 -17.52
N LEU A 10 35.40 -4.50 -18.01
CA LEU A 10 34.68 -5.75 -18.25
C LEU A 10 34.89 -6.78 -17.12
N LEU A 11 34.62 -6.43 -15.86
CA LEU A 11 34.75 -7.42 -14.78
C LEU A 11 33.92 -7.10 -13.53
N TYR A 12 32.59 -6.94 -13.61
CA TYR A 12 31.73 -6.96 -12.40
C TYR A 12 30.24 -7.29 -12.64
N VAL A 13 29.90 -8.07 -13.68
CA VAL A 13 28.48 -8.42 -13.95
C VAL A 13 28.19 -9.93 -13.89
N THR A 14 29.19 -10.78 -13.67
CA THR A 14 29.00 -12.24 -13.62
C THR A 14 29.09 -12.80 -12.21
N ALA A 15 28.11 -12.50 -11.37
CA ALA A 15 27.80 -13.32 -10.19
C ALA A 15 26.45 -12.87 -9.63
N ASN A 16 25.38 -13.54 -10.04
CA ASN A 16 24.12 -13.78 -9.29
C ASN A 16 22.98 -14.10 -10.27
N SER A 17 23.22 -15.03 -11.20
CA SER A 17 22.17 -15.69 -11.96
C SER A 17 21.87 -17.04 -11.30
N THR A 18 21.22 -17.01 -10.14
CA THR A 18 20.60 -18.19 -9.53
C THR A 18 19.09 -18.06 -9.63
N ALA A 19 18.57 -18.75 -10.64
CA ALA A 19 17.25 -19.37 -10.75
C ALA A 19 16.07 -18.71 -10.01
N PHE A 20 15.21 -18.01 -10.77
CA PHE A 20 13.84 -17.72 -10.34
C PHE A 20 12.87 -18.60 -11.14
N GLN A 21 12.34 -19.63 -10.48
CA GLN A 21 11.25 -20.47 -10.98
C GLN A 21 9.96 -19.66 -11.05
N THR A 22 9.42 -19.49 -12.25
CA THR A 22 8.15 -18.83 -12.51
C THR A 22 7.01 -19.74 -12.02
N SER A 23 6.40 -19.44 -10.88
CA SER A 23 5.07 -19.97 -10.55
C SER A 23 4.02 -19.00 -11.06
N LEU A 24 3.24 -19.43 -12.05
CA LEU A 24 2.08 -18.69 -12.54
C LEU A 24 0.91 -18.97 -11.59
N GLN A 25 0.49 -17.96 -10.82
CA GLN A 25 -0.83 -17.97 -10.17
C GLN A 25 -1.81 -17.08 -10.95
N PRO A 26 -3.07 -17.51 -11.12
CA PRO A 26 -4.06 -16.78 -11.90
C PRO A 26 -4.59 -15.53 -11.17
N LEU A 27 -4.76 -14.46 -11.94
CA LEU A 27 -5.31 -13.16 -11.53
C LEU A 27 -6.81 -13.27 -11.25
N THR A 28 -7.19 -12.94 -10.01
CA THR A 28 -8.57 -12.65 -9.57
C THR A 28 -8.42 -11.50 -8.56
N GLN A 29 -9.07 -10.34 -8.59
CA GLN A 29 -10.30 -9.90 -9.24
C GLN A 29 -10.32 -8.36 -9.22
N SER A 30 -10.87 -7.74 -10.27
CA SER A 30 -11.21 -6.32 -10.36
C SER A 30 -12.25 -5.93 -9.28
N ARG A 31 -12.06 -4.83 -8.55
CA ARG A 31 -13.13 -4.19 -7.78
C ARG A 31 -13.08 -2.67 -7.88
N ALA A 32 -14.20 -2.11 -8.32
CA ALA A 32 -14.51 -0.72 -8.62
C ALA A 32 -14.34 0.25 -7.42
N PRO A 33 -14.23 1.57 -7.66
CA PRO A 33 -14.04 2.58 -6.60
C PRO A 33 -15.28 2.70 -5.70
N THR A 34 -15.05 2.65 -4.39
CA THR A 34 -16.06 2.89 -3.35
C THR A 34 -16.36 4.40 -3.25
N PRO A 35 -17.63 4.83 -3.27
CA PRO A 35 -17.98 6.23 -3.03
C PRO A 35 -17.72 6.62 -1.57
N SER A 36 -17.06 7.77 -1.36
CA SER A 36 -16.80 8.35 -0.04
C SER A 36 -18.08 8.91 0.57
N PHE A 37 -18.59 8.30 1.64
CA PHE A 37 -19.64 8.89 2.46
C PHE A 37 -19.03 9.93 3.42
N GLN A 38 -19.35 11.22 3.22
CA GLN A 38 -19.09 12.26 4.21
C GLN A 38 -20.01 12.03 5.42
N ARG A 39 -19.43 11.67 6.57
CA ARG A 39 -20.16 11.68 7.85
C ARG A 39 -20.36 13.14 8.29
N THR A 40 -21.59 13.62 8.17
CA THR A 40 -22.03 14.81 8.90
C THR A 40 -22.19 14.41 10.37
N SER A 41 -21.18 14.66 11.21
CA SER A 41 -21.28 14.48 12.65
C SER A 41 -22.05 15.66 13.25
N THR A 42 -23.37 15.59 13.24
CA THR A 42 -24.18 16.51 14.02
C THR A 42 -24.00 16.14 15.49
N SER A 43 -23.17 16.92 16.18
CA SER A 43 -23.09 16.95 17.64
C SER A 43 -24.46 17.37 18.18
N LEU A 44 -25.28 16.40 18.62
CA LEU A 44 -26.49 16.67 19.40
C LEU A 44 -26.21 16.41 20.87
N ALA A 45 -26.44 17.47 21.64
CA ALA A 45 -26.38 17.53 23.08
C ALA A 45 -27.18 16.39 23.75
N ALA A 46 -26.70 16.03 24.93
CA ALA A 46 -27.31 15.07 25.84
C ALA A 46 -28.81 15.34 26.09
N SER A 47 -29.51 14.25 26.42
CA SER A 47 -30.90 14.14 26.88
C SER A 47 -31.99 14.08 25.81
N LYS A 48 -32.10 12.91 25.20
CA LYS A 48 -33.35 12.14 25.04
C LYS A 48 -32.94 10.71 24.67
N GLU A 49 -33.58 9.74 25.30
CA GLU A 49 -33.42 8.31 25.00
C GLU A 49 -33.50 8.13 23.48
N PHE A 50 -32.50 7.47 22.89
CA PHE A 50 -32.47 7.23 21.45
C PHE A 50 -33.61 6.27 21.11
N VAL A 51 -34.64 6.74 20.42
CA VAL A 51 -35.75 5.92 19.95
C VAL A 51 -35.53 5.63 18.47
N ASN A 52 -35.35 4.37 18.11
CA ASN A 52 -35.25 3.95 16.71
C ASN A 52 -36.63 3.99 16.03
N ASP A 53 -37.07 5.15 15.56
CA ASP A 53 -38.36 5.35 14.86
C ASP A 53 -38.22 5.39 13.33
N GLY A 54 -37.05 5.02 12.80
CA GLY A 54 -36.75 5.08 11.38
C GLY A 54 -37.39 3.97 10.54
N LYS A 55 -37.23 4.08 9.21
CA LYS A 55 -37.71 3.12 8.20
C LYS A 55 -37.27 1.66 8.43
N PHE A 56 -36.21 1.45 9.22
CA PHE A 56 -35.65 0.14 9.56
C PHE A 56 -36.02 -0.35 10.97
N PHE A 57 -36.97 0.29 11.66
CA PHE A 57 -37.42 -0.14 12.99
C PHE A 57 -37.86 -1.62 13.03
N PHE A 58 -38.49 -2.11 11.96
CA PHE A 58 -38.92 -3.51 11.85
C PHE A 58 -37.77 -4.53 11.99
N MET A 59 -36.51 -4.11 11.82
CA MET A 59 -35.34 -4.97 11.98
C MET A 59 -34.87 -5.12 13.44
N GLN A 60 -35.37 -4.30 14.37
CA GLN A 60 -35.07 -4.36 15.81
C GLN A 60 -35.10 -5.79 16.40
N PRO A 61 -36.16 -6.60 16.24
CA PRO A 61 -36.20 -7.94 16.82
C PRO A 61 -35.07 -8.85 16.29
N PHE A 62 -34.69 -8.72 15.02
CA PHE A 62 -33.61 -9.50 14.42
C PHE A 62 -32.24 -9.05 14.92
N LEU A 63 -32.04 -7.74 15.06
CA LEU A 63 -30.80 -7.16 15.59
C LEU A 63 -30.60 -7.57 17.06
N GLN A 64 -31.69 -7.58 17.86
CA GLN A 64 -31.66 -8.02 19.25
C GLN A 64 -31.30 -9.50 19.41
N VAL A 65 -31.80 -10.37 18.53
CA VAL A 65 -31.42 -11.80 18.51
C VAL A 65 -29.93 -11.97 18.20
N LEU A 66 -29.37 -11.11 17.36
CA LEU A 66 -27.94 -11.08 17.04
C LEU A 66 -27.09 -10.31 18.09
N GLY A 67 -27.71 -9.86 19.18
CA GLY A 67 -27.07 -9.19 20.31
C GLY A 67 -26.90 -7.68 20.15
N PHE A 68 -27.25 -7.09 19.00
CA PHE A 68 -27.13 -5.65 18.78
C PHE A 68 -28.28 -4.92 19.50
N LYS A 69 -27.95 -4.30 20.63
CA LYS A 69 -28.85 -3.44 21.41
C LYS A 69 -28.35 -2.00 21.38
N GLU A 70 -29.27 -1.07 21.62
CA GLU A 70 -28.91 0.35 21.75
C GLU A 70 -27.91 0.53 22.91
N GLY A 71 -26.88 1.35 22.69
CA GLY A 71 -25.77 1.52 23.63
C GLY A 71 -24.68 0.46 23.55
N THR A 72 -24.80 -0.55 22.68
CA THR A 72 -23.75 -1.55 22.46
C THR A 72 -22.85 -1.16 21.28
N THR A 73 -21.54 -1.36 21.43
CA THR A 73 -20.57 -1.19 20.34
C THR A 73 -20.09 -2.55 19.88
N THR A 74 -19.84 -2.70 18.58
CA THR A 74 -19.43 -3.98 18.00
C THR A 74 -17.93 -3.99 17.81
N PHE A 75 -17.24 -4.92 18.48
CA PHE A 75 -15.84 -5.23 18.26
C PHE A 75 -15.77 -6.64 17.68
N TYR A 76 -15.50 -6.77 16.37
CA TYR A 76 -15.38 -8.02 15.61
C TYR A 76 -16.09 -9.25 16.22
N GLY A 77 -17.38 -9.44 15.91
CA GLY A 77 -18.20 -10.55 16.43
C GLY A 77 -19.50 -10.08 17.09
N PRO A 78 -20.23 -10.96 17.82
CA PRO A 78 -21.50 -10.60 18.46
C PRO A 78 -21.28 -9.46 19.47
N ALA A 79 -22.23 -8.53 19.53
CA ALA A 79 -22.12 -7.34 20.34
C ALA A 79 -21.90 -7.68 21.82
N LYS A 80 -20.78 -7.20 22.37
CA LYS A 80 -20.50 -7.23 23.81
C LYS A 80 -20.79 -5.84 24.38
N ASN A 81 -21.41 -5.81 25.56
CA ASN A 81 -21.48 -4.60 26.36
C ASN A 81 -20.06 -4.24 26.80
N LEU A 82 -19.47 -3.20 26.21
CA LEU A 82 -18.22 -2.61 26.67
C LEU A 82 -18.58 -1.42 27.56
N ASP A 83 -18.05 -1.39 28.78
CA ASP A 83 -18.20 -0.24 29.66
C ASP A 83 -17.45 0.95 29.02
N PRO A 84 -18.02 2.17 29.00
CA PRO A 84 -17.31 3.34 28.51
C PRO A 84 -15.93 3.60 29.13
N LYS A 85 -15.64 3.02 30.31
CA LYS A 85 -14.33 3.06 30.96
C LYS A 85 -13.27 2.21 30.26
N ASP A 86 -13.68 1.25 29.44
CA ASP A 86 -12.79 0.36 28.69
C ASP A 86 -12.41 0.94 27.32
N TYR A 87 -12.94 2.11 26.94
CA TYR A 87 -12.50 2.77 25.71
C TYR A 87 -11.05 3.22 25.87
N PRO A 88 -10.16 2.84 24.93
CA PRO A 88 -8.82 3.39 24.91
C PRO A 88 -8.90 4.91 24.79
N SER A 89 -7.99 5.57 25.49
CA SER A 89 -7.82 7.03 25.40
C SER A 89 -7.61 7.47 23.94
N THR A 90 -7.87 8.74 23.64
CA THR A 90 -7.68 9.29 22.28
C THR A 90 -6.27 9.06 21.74
N GLU A 91 -5.26 9.13 22.60
CA GLU A 91 -3.87 8.82 22.23
C GLU A 91 -3.65 7.34 21.93
N GLU A 92 -4.21 6.44 22.73
CA GLU A 92 -4.14 5.00 22.49
C GLU A 92 -4.87 4.60 21.21
N GLN A 93 -6.01 5.22 20.92
CA GLN A 93 -6.72 5.01 19.66
C GLN A 93 -5.88 5.43 18.46
N MET A 94 -5.15 6.55 18.54
CA MET A 94 -4.24 6.96 17.46
C MET A 94 -3.09 5.95 17.29
N LYS A 95 -2.49 5.48 18.39
CA LYS A 95 -1.44 4.45 18.34
C LYS A 95 -1.95 3.14 17.76
N LEU A 96 -3.15 2.70 18.14
CA LEU A 96 -3.78 1.49 17.62
C LEU A 96 -4.09 1.61 16.12
N ARG A 97 -4.53 2.80 15.66
CA ARG A 97 -4.74 3.06 14.22
C ARG A 97 -3.43 3.08 13.45
N GLN A 98 -2.37 3.68 13.99
CA GLN A 98 -1.04 3.67 13.37
C GLN A 98 -0.48 2.24 13.28
N LYS A 99 -0.61 1.47 14.36
CA LYS A 99 -0.20 0.06 14.38
C LYS A 99 -1.00 -0.77 13.38
N ALA A 100 -2.33 -0.64 13.37
CA ALA A 100 -3.17 -1.30 12.38
C ALA A 100 -2.80 -0.88 10.96
N SER A 101 -2.49 0.39 10.69
CA SER A 101 -2.05 0.83 9.35
C SER A 101 -0.70 0.24 8.94
N ALA A 102 0.20 -0.01 9.89
CA ALA A 102 1.47 -0.68 9.64
C ALA A 102 1.28 -2.19 9.43
N ASP A 103 0.37 -2.81 10.18
CA ASP A 103 0.06 -4.25 10.11
C ASP A 103 -0.85 -4.60 8.90
N MET A 104 -1.60 -3.63 8.36
CA MET A 104 -2.48 -3.78 7.19
C MET A 104 -1.76 -3.70 5.84
N VAL A 105 -0.42 -3.63 5.82
CA VAL A 105 0.35 -3.69 4.59
C VAL A 105 0.09 -5.03 3.90
N ASN A 106 -0.48 -4.98 2.69
CA ASN A 106 -1.02 -6.14 1.97
C ASN A 106 0.07 -7.07 1.40
N ILE A 107 1.35 -6.77 1.60
CA ILE A 107 2.46 -7.51 1.00
C ILE A 107 3.50 -7.96 2.03
N ASN A 108 3.95 -9.20 1.85
CA ASN A 108 4.96 -9.83 2.71
C ASN A 108 6.31 -9.09 2.63
N GLN A 109 7.14 -9.23 3.65
CA GLN A 109 8.47 -8.61 3.67
C GLN A 109 9.33 -9.06 2.47
N GLU A 110 9.28 -10.34 2.10
CA GLU A 110 9.98 -10.87 0.92
C GLU A 110 9.56 -10.17 -0.39
N GLU A 111 8.26 -9.89 -0.54
CA GLU A 111 7.72 -9.17 -1.69
C GLU A 111 8.25 -7.72 -1.73
N ARG A 112 8.31 -7.06 -0.56
CA ARG A 112 8.88 -5.71 -0.44
C ARG A 112 10.34 -5.68 -0.86
N ASP A 113 11.13 -6.64 -0.40
CA ASP A 113 12.55 -6.74 -0.71
C ASP A 113 12.76 -7.01 -2.21
N ARG A 114 11.93 -7.86 -2.82
CA ARG A 114 11.95 -8.10 -4.27
C ARG A 114 11.67 -6.83 -5.07
N ARG A 115 10.71 -6.01 -4.63
CA ARG A 115 10.38 -4.73 -5.27
C ARG A 115 11.51 -3.72 -5.12
N ILE A 116 12.10 -3.59 -3.93
CA ILE A 116 13.29 -2.74 -3.72
C ILE A 116 14.44 -3.19 -4.62
N TYR A 117 14.66 -4.50 -4.73
CA TYR A 117 15.68 -5.06 -5.62
C TYR A 117 15.42 -4.73 -7.10
N ALA A 118 14.19 -4.90 -7.58
CA ALA A 118 13.80 -4.52 -8.94
C ALA A 118 13.97 -3.00 -9.20
N GLY A 119 13.64 -2.17 -8.21
CA GLY A 119 13.89 -0.73 -8.23
C GLY A 119 15.37 -0.39 -8.35
N ASN A 120 16.23 -1.06 -7.57
CA ASN A 120 17.69 -0.87 -7.62
C ASN A 120 18.30 -1.29 -8.96
N ILE A 121 17.81 -2.37 -9.58
CA ILE A 121 18.23 -2.76 -10.93
C ILE A 121 17.84 -1.69 -11.94
N SER A 122 16.58 -1.24 -11.91
CA SER A 122 16.07 -0.22 -12.82
C SER A 122 16.83 1.11 -12.67
N TYR A 123 17.22 1.47 -11.45
CA TYR A 123 18.04 2.64 -11.18
C TYR A 123 19.43 2.51 -11.82
N LYS A 124 20.09 1.36 -11.67
CA LYS A 124 21.40 1.11 -12.31
C LYS A 124 21.32 1.20 -13.84
N ILE A 125 20.26 0.65 -14.43
CA ILE A 125 19.99 0.77 -15.87
C ILE A 125 19.80 2.24 -16.25
N SER A 126 19.04 3.00 -15.47
CA SER A 126 18.81 4.44 -15.70
C SER A 126 20.12 5.22 -15.70
N VAL A 127 21.00 4.98 -14.74
CA VAL A 127 22.32 5.65 -14.65
C VAL A 127 23.21 5.26 -15.83
N ALA A 128 23.28 3.97 -16.16
CA ALA A 128 24.05 3.52 -17.32
C ALA A 128 23.54 4.15 -18.62
N TYR A 129 22.21 4.23 -18.77
CA TYR A 129 21.58 4.88 -19.91
C TYR A 129 21.84 6.39 -19.93
N ALA A 130 21.80 7.08 -18.79
CA ALA A 130 22.09 8.50 -18.69
C ALA A 130 23.50 8.84 -19.19
N ILE A 131 24.49 8.03 -18.78
CA ILE A 131 25.88 8.18 -19.20
C ILE A 131 25.99 7.92 -20.71
N PHE A 132 25.40 6.83 -21.20
CA PHE A 132 25.42 6.50 -22.62
C PHE A 132 24.76 7.58 -23.48
N ALA A 133 23.56 8.02 -23.09
CA ALA A 133 22.79 9.03 -23.80
C ALA A 133 23.46 10.42 -23.76
N GLY A 134 24.12 10.77 -22.64
CA GLY A 134 24.85 12.01 -22.51
C GLY A 134 26.11 12.08 -23.39
N LEU A 135 26.79 10.95 -23.56
CA LEU A 135 28.05 10.88 -24.33
C LEU A 135 27.84 10.62 -25.83
N PHE A 136 26.90 9.75 -26.19
CA PHE A 136 26.80 9.22 -27.56
C PHE A 136 25.53 9.65 -28.31
N LEU A 137 24.45 9.99 -27.60
CA LEU A 137 23.17 10.33 -28.25
C LEU A 137 23.01 11.84 -28.33
N GLN A 138 22.78 12.37 -29.53
CA GLN A 138 22.50 13.79 -29.76
C GLN A 138 21.00 14.10 -29.89
N ASP A 139 20.22 13.09 -30.27
CA ASP A 139 18.77 13.21 -30.45
C ASP A 139 18.04 13.42 -29.10
N PRO A 140 17.19 14.46 -28.97
CA PRO A 140 16.45 14.73 -27.74
C PRO A 140 15.48 13.61 -27.34
N LEU A 141 14.85 12.96 -28.33
CA LEU A 141 13.83 11.93 -28.08
C LEU A 141 14.45 10.68 -27.47
N SER A 142 15.64 10.32 -27.94
CA SER A 142 16.45 9.25 -27.36
C SER A 142 16.82 9.57 -25.90
N ARG A 143 17.30 10.79 -25.61
CA ARG A 143 17.61 11.19 -24.23
C ARG A 143 16.39 11.16 -23.31
N PHE A 144 15.20 11.47 -23.83
CA PHE A 144 13.94 11.41 -23.09
C PHE A 144 13.55 9.97 -22.67
N LEU A 145 14.01 8.94 -23.38
CA LEU A 145 13.71 7.55 -23.03
C LEU A 145 14.26 7.12 -21.66
N ILE A 146 15.16 7.90 -21.05
CA ILE A 146 15.59 7.70 -19.65
C ILE A 146 14.43 7.70 -18.66
N VAL A 147 13.31 8.36 -18.99
CA VAL A 147 12.13 8.43 -18.14
C VAL A 147 11.57 7.04 -17.84
N LEU A 148 11.64 6.09 -18.78
CA LEU A 148 11.09 4.74 -18.59
C LEU A 148 11.80 3.96 -17.48
N PRO A 149 13.12 3.69 -17.55
CA PRO A 149 13.80 2.96 -16.48
C PRO A 149 13.78 3.74 -15.16
N LEU A 150 13.77 5.08 -15.21
CA LEU A 150 13.69 5.91 -14.01
C LEU A 150 12.32 5.81 -13.33
N PHE A 151 11.24 5.78 -14.13
CA PHE A 151 9.88 5.56 -13.64
C PHE A 151 9.77 4.21 -12.92
N PHE A 152 10.30 3.14 -13.49
CA PHE A 152 10.33 1.83 -12.83
C PHE A 152 11.20 1.83 -11.57
N ALA A 153 12.36 2.49 -11.59
CA ALA A 153 13.23 2.61 -10.42
C ALA A 153 12.51 3.24 -9.24
N VAL A 154 11.87 4.38 -9.45
CA VAL A 154 11.12 5.09 -8.42
C VAL A 154 9.89 4.29 -8.01
N GLY A 155 9.12 3.80 -8.98
CA GLY A 155 7.86 3.07 -8.75
C GLY A 155 8.07 1.82 -7.89
N TYR A 156 9.01 0.95 -8.27
CA TYR A 156 9.30 -0.27 -7.51
C TYR A 156 9.91 0.01 -6.13
N THR A 157 10.79 1.00 -6.02
CA THR A 157 11.39 1.36 -4.72
C THR A 157 10.33 1.88 -3.76
N LYS A 158 9.43 2.75 -4.23
CA LYS A 158 8.34 3.30 -3.42
C LYS A 158 7.30 2.24 -3.07
N SER A 159 6.92 1.42 -4.04
CA SER A 159 6.04 0.27 -3.84
C SER A 159 6.56 -0.68 -2.74
N GLY A 160 7.86 -1.01 -2.75
CA GLY A 160 8.47 -1.81 -1.70
C GLY A 160 8.53 -1.11 -0.34
N GLN A 161 8.82 0.20 -0.30
CA GLN A 161 8.86 0.98 0.95
C GLN A 161 7.48 1.10 1.61
N GLU A 162 6.47 1.46 0.82
CA GLU A 162 5.12 1.78 1.30
C GLU A 162 4.22 0.54 1.43
N GLY A 163 4.62 -0.58 0.83
CA GLY A 163 3.84 -1.81 0.96
C GLY A 163 2.64 -1.89 0.00
N LEU A 164 2.69 -1.14 -1.11
CA LEU A 164 1.65 -1.02 -2.13
C LEU A 164 2.02 -1.81 -3.37
#